data_AF-G2QY87-F1
#
_entry.id   AF-G2QY87-F1
#
_cell.length_a   1.000
_cell.length_b   1.000
_cell.length_c   1.000
_cell.angle_alpha   90.00
_cell.angle_beta   90.00
_cell.angle_gamma   90.00
#
_symmetry.space_group_name_H-M   'P 1'
#
loop_
_entity.id
_entity.type
_entity.pdbx_description
1 polymer ?
#
loop_
_entity_poly.entity_id
_entity_poly.type
_entity_poly.pdbx_seq_one_letter_code
_entity_poly.pdbx_strand_id
1 'polypeptide(L)'
;RATKPRYSVEFECYSEDEIEEQLANLLAAYRGFYLEPDEAEPPRPRDPDAARRSRHIFKSTFRDQLNSAEDEEFLLQEEEEDVLDVFMTWVRARQIPSGVRKDTFESLSECLEHVANWKLETAPFTKRILLSVTTRLGSLVTAQLPVGGLDCIDERDLDNMHDVFEEMAQLDLA
;
A
#
# COMPACT_ATOMS: atom_id res chain seq x y z
N ARG A 1 20.22 20.40 25.75
CA ARG A 1 19.34 21.31 24.97
C ARG A 1 19.11 20.66 23.62
N ALA A 2 17.90 20.15 23.36
CA ALA A 2 17.49 19.78 22.01
C ALA A 2 17.15 21.09 21.29
N THR A 3 17.90 21.44 20.25
CA THR A 3 17.82 22.76 19.60
C THR A 3 16.96 22.78 18.34
N LYS A 4 16.49 21.62 17.86
CA LYS A 4 15.62 21.52 16.69
C LYS A 4 14.61 20.36 16.86
N PRO A 5 13.37 20.50 16.35
CA PRO A 5 12.43 19.39 16.28
C PRO A 5 13.03 18.26 15.44
N ARG A 6 12.71 17.02 15.78
CA ARG A 6 13.10 15.84 15.02
C ARG A 6 11.86 15.15 14.48
N TYR A 7 11.88 14.91 13.18
CA TYR A 7 10.81 14.20 12.49
C TYR A 7 11.22 12.74 12.35
N SER A 8 10.26 11.84 12.44
CA SER A 8 10.48 10.45 12.09
C SER A 8 9.25 9.85 11.47
N VAL A 9 9.48 8.96 10.52
CA VAL A 9 8.44 8.15 9.90
C VAL A 9 8.76 6.69 10.15
N GLU A 10 7.71 5.92 10.38
CA GLU A 10 7.78 4.47 10.43
C GLU A 10 6.82 3.90 9.38
N PHE A 11 7.36 3.07 8.49
CA PHE A 11 6.62 2.29 7.51
C PHE A 11 6.57 0.84 8.00
N GLU A 12 5.37 0.30 8.14
CA GLU A 12 5.16 -1.15 8.28
C GLU A 12 4.72 -1.66 6.92
N CYS A 13 5.49 -2.59 6.34
CA CYS A 13 5.11 -3.29 5.11
C CYS A 13 4.56 -4.67 5.42
N TYR A 14 3.71 -5.15 4.52
CA TYR A 14 3.29 -6.54 4.52
C TYR A 14 4.48 -7.48 4.33
N SER A 15 4.45 -8.64 4.99
CA SER A 15 5.35 -9.75 4.67
C SER A 15 5.05 -10.32 3.28
N GLU A 16 5.96 -11.14 2.73
CA GLU A 16 5.67 -11.85 1.47
C GLU A 16 4.39 -12.69 1.58
N ASP A 17 4.23 -13.44 2.68
CA ASP A 17 3.02 -14.24 2.93
C ASP A 17 1.75 -13.39 3.00
N GLU A 18 1.79 -12.23 3.66
CA GLU A 18 0.65 -11.30 3.73
C GLU A 18 0.32 -10.70 2.35
N ILE A 19 1.34 -10.41 1.52
CA ILE A 19 1.15 -9.92 0.15
C ILE A 19 0.51 -11.00 -0.72
N GLU A 20 1.04 -12.22 -0.68
CA GLU A 20 0.53 -13.36 -1.43
C GLU A 20 -0.93 -13.65 -1.07
N GLU A 21 -1.26 -13.69 0.22
CA GLU A 21 -2.63 -13.87 0.71
C GLU A 21 -3.57 -12.77 0.18
N GLN A 22 -3.14 -11.50 0.19
CA GLN A 22 -3.98 -10.44 -0.36
C GLN A 22 -4.15 -10.55 -1.87
N LEU A 23 -3.09 -10.89 -2.61
CA LEU A 23 -3.17 -11.10 -4.05
C LEU A 23 -4.11 -12.27 -4.40
N ALA A 24 -4.03 -13.36 -3.65
CA ALA A 24 -4.94 -14.51 -3.79
C ALA A 24 -6.39 -14.10 -3.56
N ASN A 25 -6.67 -13.33 -2.50
CA ASN A 25 -8.02 -12.82 -2.21
C ASN A 25 -8.55 -11.91 -3.33
N LEU A 26 -7.71 -11.01 -3.86
CA LEU A 26 -8.09 -10.14 -4.97
C LEU A 26 -8.36 -10.93 -6.24
N LEU A 27 -7.55 -11.95 -6.52
CA LEU A 27 -7.67 -12.82 -7.69
C LEU A 27 -8.93 -13.68 -7.60
N ALA A 28 -9.20 -14.25 -6.43
CA ALA A 28 -10.43 -15.00 -6.16
C ALA A 28 -11.68 -14.13 -6.33
N ALA A 29 -11.65 -12.88 -5.85
CA ALA A 29 -12.74 -11.93 -6.04
C ALA A 29 -12.92 -11.53 -7.52
N TYR A 30 -11.82 -11.38 -8.27
CA TYR A 30 -11.87 -11.10 -9.70
C TYR A 30 -12.44 -12.29 -10.48
N ARG A 31 -11.87 -13.49 -10.30
CA ARG A 31 -12.29 -14.73 -10.97
C ARG A 31 -13.71 -15.13 -10.60
N GLY A 32 -14.12 -14.97 -9.35
CA GLY A 32 -15.47 -15.32 -8.88
C GLY A 32 -16.61 -14.56 -9.57
N PHE A 33 -16.31 -13.44 -10.24
CA PHE A 33 -17.28 -12.72 -11.06
C PHE A 33 -17.26 -13.14 -12.55
N TYR A 34 -16.07 -13.37 -13.11
CA TYR A 34 -15.87 -13.60 -14.55
C TYR A 34 -15.88 -15.08 -14.96
N LEU A 35 -15.56 -15.99 -14.04
CA LEU A 35 -15.61 -17.43 -14.29
C LEU A 35 -16.95 -17.98 -13.80
N GLU A 36 -17.54 -18.87 -14.60
CA GLU A 36 -18.65 -19.69 -14.14
C GLU A 36 -18.13 -20.68 -13.09
N PRO A 37 -18.80 -20.81 -11.92
CA PRO A 37 -18.40 -21.79 -10.93
C PRO A 37 -18.52 -23.20 -11.53
N ASP A 38 -17.60 -24.08 -11.17
CA ASP A 38 -17.71 -25.50 -11.52
C ASP A 38 -19.00 -26.08 -10.91
N GLU A 39 -19.62 -27.07 -11.55
CA GLU A 39 -20.86 -27.69 -11.07
C GLU A 39 -20.70 -28.31 -9.67
N ALA A 40 -19.47 -28.64 -9.29
CA ALA A 40 -19.10 -29.16 -7.98
C ALA A 40 -18.91 -28.09 -6.90
N GLU A 41 -18.83 -26.80 -7.28
CA GLU A 41 -18.59 -25.72 -6.34
C GLU A 41 -19.89 -25.10 -5.80
N PRO A 42 -19.89 -24.68 -4.52
CA PRO A 42 -20.99 -23.91 -3.99
C PRO A 42 -21.13 -22.58 -4.76
N PRO A 43 -22.37 -22.11 -5.01
CA PRO A 43 -22.60 -20.85 -5.70
C PRO A 43 -21.94 -19.70 -4.94
N ARG A 44 -20.97 -19.05 -5.58
CA ARG A 44 -20.27 -17.90 -5.01
C ARG A 44 -21.07 -16.62 -5.31
N PRO A 45 -21.24 -15.71 -4.34
CA PRO A 45 -21.86 -14.42 -4.60
C PRO A 45 -21.01 -13.64 -5.62
N ARG A 46 -21.62 -13.34 -6.78
CA ARG A 46 -20.99 -12.50 -7.80
C ARG A 46 -21.09 -11.04 -7.35
N ASP A 47 -20.00 -10.51 -6.80
CA ASP A 47 -19.89 -9.10 -6.45
C ASP A 47 -19.16 -8.33 -7.58
N PRO A 48 -19.91 -7.64 -8.48
CA PRO A 48 -19.30 -6.87 -9.56
C PRO A 48 -18.42 -5.73 -9.05
N ASP A 49 -18.70 -5.18 -7.87
CA ASP A 49 -17.94 -4.08 -7.32
C ASP A 49 -16.61 -4.59 -6.73
N ALA A 50 -16.61 -5.77 -6.10
CA ALA A 50 -15.37 -6.43 -5.69
C ALA A 50 -14.48 -6.76 -6.90
N ALA A 51 -15.04 -7.34 -7.96
CA ALA A 51 -14.27 -7.66 -9.16
C ALA A 51 -13.69 -6.41 -9.85
N ARG A 52 -14.46 -5.31 -9.88
CA ARG A 52 -13.98 -4.01 -10.39
C ARG A 52 -12.86 -3.44 -9.53
N ARG A 53 -12.98 -3.50 -8.20
CA ARG A 53 -11.93 -3.07 -7.27
C ARG A 53 -10.67 -3.90 -7.46
N SER A 54 -10.76 -5.23 -7.48
CA SER A 54 -9.62 -6.12 -7.73
C SER A 54 -8.93 -5.79 -9.05
N ARG A 55 -9.68 -5.63 -10.14
CA ARG A 55 -9.11 -5.25 -11.45
C ARG A 55 -8.40 -3.90 -11.39
N HIS A 56 -8.99 -2.92 -10.72
CA HIS A 56 -8.38 -1.60 -10.56
C HIS A 56 -7.05 -1.69 -9.79
N ILE A 57 -7.04 -2.46 -8.70
CA ILE A 57 -5.85 -2.68 -7.88
C ILE A 57 -4.76 -3.38 -8.68
N PHE A 58 -5.07 -4.47 -9.40
CA PHE A 58 -4.07 -5.14 -10.24
C PHE A 58 -3.47 -4.20 -11.28
N LYS A 59 -4.30 -3.43 -11.99
CA LYS A 59 -3.82 -2.46 -13.00
C LYS A 59 -3.06 -1.28 -12.41
N SER A 60 -3.38 -0.89 -11.16
CA SER A 60 -2.65 0.17 -10.47
C SER A 60 -1.29 -0.35 -9.98
N THR A 61 -1.29 -1.48 -9.27
CA THR A 61 -0.12 -2.07 -8.65
C THR A 61 0.86 -2.59 -9.69
N PHE A 62 0.39 -3.29 -10.73
CA PHE A 62 1.21 -3.91 -11.78
C PHE A 62 1.04 -3.23 -13.13
N ARG A 63 0.87 -1.91 -13.15
CA ARG A 63 0.58 -1.12 -14.37
C ARG A 63 1.52 -1.42 -15.54
N ASP A 64 2.80 -1.57 -15.25
CA ASP A 64 3.82 -1.79 -16.28
C ASP A 64 3.79 -3.21 -16.84
N GLN A 65 3.19 -4.16 -16.10
CA GLN A 65 3.11 -5.58 -16.44
C GLN A 65 1.73 -6.01 -16.97
N LEU A 66 0.65 -5.34 -16.54
CA LEU A 66 -0.75 -5.65 -16.92
C LEU A 66 -1.35 -4.53 -17.78
N ASN A 67 -0.85 -4.37 -19.01
CA ASN A 67 -1.22 -3.25 -19.90
C ASN A 67 -1.94 -3.67 -21.19
N SER A 68 -2.07 -4.98 -21.44
CA SER A 68 -2.63 -5.55 -22.66
C SER A 68 -3.91 -6.35 -22.41
N ALA A 69 -4.58 -6.75 -23.49
CA ALA A 69 -5.73 -7.66 -23.42
C ALA A 69 -5.30 -9.12 -23.12
N GLU A 70 -4.09 -9.50 -23.52
CA GLU A 70 -3.50 -10.81 -23.22
C GLU A 70 -3.27 -10.98 -21.71
N ASP A 71 -2.96 -9.88 -21.01
CA ASP A 71 -2.81 -9.88 -19.56
C ASP A 71 -4.14 -10.12 -18.82
N GLU A 72 -5.30 -9.76 -19.41
CA GLU A 72 -6.60 -10.08 -18.83
C GLU A 72 -6.96 -11.57 -19.02
N GLU A 73 -6.47 -12.18 -20.09
CA GLU A 73 -6.61 -13.62 -20.34
C GLU A 73 -5.77 -14.43 -19.35
N PHE A 74 -4.52 -14.00 -19.10
CA PHE A 74 -3.65 -14.57 -18.07
C PHE A 74 -4.33 -14.65 -16.70
N LEU A 75 -5.00 -13.57 -16.26
CA LEU A 75 -5.70 -13.54 -14.96
C LEU A 75 -6.88 -14.52 -14.87
N LEU A 76 -7.44 -14.96 -16.00
CA LEU A 76 -8.65 -15.78 -16.04
C LEU A 76 -8.40 -17.24 -16.42
N GLN A 77 -7.41 -17.51 -17.27
CA GLN A 77 -7.19 -18.83 -17.88
C GLN A 77 -6.11 -19.65 -17.17
N GLU A 78 -5.10 -19.01 -16.59
CA GLU A 78 -3.99 -19.72 -15.94
C GLU A 78 -4.39 -20.27 -14.55
N GLU A 79 -3.65 -21.25 -14.04
CA GLU A 79 -3.86 -21.74 -12.68
C GLU A 79 -3.59 -20.63 -11.66
N GLU A 80 -4.29 -20.66 -10.52
CA GLU A 80 -4.15 -19.62 -9.49
C GLU A 80 -2.70 -19.53 -8.98
N GLU A 81 -2.06 -20.67 -8.76
CA GLU A 81 -0.67 -20.78 -8.30
C GLU A 81 0.30 -20.10 -9.28
N ASP A 82 0.16 -20.36 -10.59
CA ASP A 82 0.99 -19.75 -11.63
C ASP A 82 0.84 -18.22 -11.67
N VAL A 83 -0.40 -17.72 -11.52
CA VAL A 83 -0.65 -16.26 -11.48
C VAL A 83 -0.01 -15.62 -10.26
N LEU A 84 -0.15 -16.25 -9.10
CA LEU A 84 0.43 -15.74 -7.85
C LEU A 84 1.97 -15.79 -7.89
N ASP A 85 2.56 -16.83 -8.46
CA ASP A 85 4.01 -16.93 -8.63
C ASP A 85 4.58 -15.79 -9.49
N VAL A 86 3.89 -15.46 -10.59
CA VAL A 86 4.26 -14.32 -11.44
C VAL A 86 4.12 -13.00 -10.69
N PHE A 87 3.02 -12.78 -9.96
CA PHE A 87 2.85 -11.57 -9.15
C PHE A 87 3.94 -11.46 -8.09
N MET A 88 4.23 -12.52 -7.34
CA MET A 88 5.27 -12.54 -6.33
C MET A 88 6.65 -12.32 -6.93
N THR A 89 6.90 -12.79 -8.16
CA THR A 89 8.12 -12.47 -8.91
C THR A 89 8.25 -10.97 -9.15
N TRP A 90 7.17 -10.30 -9.56
CA TRP A 90 7.17 -8.84 -9.75
C TRP A 90 7.29 -8.06 -8.44
N VAL A 91 6.66 -8.53 -7.36
CA VAL A 91 6.78 -7.96 -6.01
C VAL A 91 8.24 -8.04 -5.54
N ARG A 92 8.88 -9.21 -5.65
CA ARG A 92 10.28 -9.41 -5.26
C ARG A 92 11.24 -8.54 -6.06
N ALA A 93 10.96 -8.30 -7.35
CA ALA A 93 11.77 -7.42 -8.19
C ALA A 93 11.80 -5.97 -7.69
N ARG A 94 10.77 -5.53 -6.95
CA ARG A 94 10.70 -4.19 -6.33
C ARG A 94 11.51 -4.06 -5.04
N GLN A 95 12.02 -5.16 -4.50
CA GLN A 95 12.83 -5.18 -3.27
C GLN A 95 12.14 -4.46 -2.10
N ILE A 96 10.83 -4.67 -1.96
CA ILE A 96 10.02 -4.03 -0.91
C ILE A 96 10.58 -4.47 0.46
N PRO A 97 10.92 -3.52 1.35
CA PRO A 97 11.39 -3.87 2.68
C PRO A 97 10.32 -4.64 3.46
N SER A 98 10.69 -5.73 4.13
CA SER A 98 9.76 -6.46 4.99
C SER A 98 9.74 -5.91 6.41
N GLY A 99 8.55 -5.85 7.01
CA GLY A 99 8.37 -5.43 8.40
C GLY A 99 8.44 -3.92 8.61
N VAL A 100 8.99 -3.52 9.76
CA VAL A 100 8.98 -2.13 10.22
C VAL A 100 10.29 -1.44 9.89
N ARG A 101 10.19 -0.35 9.12
CA ARG A 101 11.30 0.55 8.79
C ARG A 101 11.05 1.91 9.41
N LYS A 102 12.02 2.42 10.17
CA LYS A 102 11.94 3.75 10.79
C LYS A 102 13.11 4.62 10.34
N ASP A 103 12.77 5.80 9.83
CA ASP A 103 13.73 6.80 9.39
C ASP A 103 13.50 8.12 10.15
N THR A 104 14.57 8.90 10.35
CA THR A 104 14.54 10.16 11.11
C THR A 104 15.13 11.30 10.31
N PHE A 105 14.54 12.49 10.41
CA PHE A 105 14.89 13.67 9.62
C PHE A 105 15.06 14.92 10.47
N GLU A 106 15.92 15.83 10.03
CA GLU A 106 16.15 17.11 10.69
C GLU A 106 15.17 18.20 10.24
N SER A 107 14.53 18.02 9.09
CA SER A 107 13.54 18.95 8.55
C SER A 107 12.25 18.25 8.14
N LEU A 108 11.15 19.00 8.17
CA LEU A 108 9.85 18.52 7.70
C LEU A 108 9.89 18.22 6.19
N SER A 109 10.53 19.08 5.40
CA SER A 109 10.62 18.92 3.94
C SER A 109 11.29 17.62 3.53
N GLU A 110 12.42 17.25 4.16
CA GLU A 110 13.09 15.97 3.91
C GLU A 110 12.20 14.78 4.28
N CYS A 111 11.48 14.89 5.40
CA CYS A 111 10.55 13.85 5.84
C CYS A 111 9.39 13.66 4.85
N LEU A 112 8.79 14.75 4.38
CA LEU A 112 7.68 14.72 3.43
C LEU A 112 8.12 14.21 2.06
N GLU A 113 9.28 14.64 1.57
CA GLU A 113 9.86 14.13 0.33
C GLU A 113 10.12 12.62 0.41
N HIS A 114 10.62 12.15 1.56
CA HIS A 114 10.82 10.72 1.78
C HIS A 114 9.50 9.93 1.76
N VAL A 115 8.46 10.44 2.40
CA VAL A 115 7.12 9.82 2.38
C VAL A 115 6.52 9.81 0.97
N ALA A 116 6.68 10.89 0.21
CA ALA A 116 6.19 10.97 -1.16
C ALA A 116 6.89 9.95 -2.09
N ASN A 117 8.21 9.82 -1.97
CA ASN A 117 8.99 8.84 -2.72
C ASN A 117 8.60 7.41 -2.37
N TRP A 118 8.42 7.12 -1.07
CA TRP A 118 7.95 5.80 -0.61
C TRP A 118 6.60 5.43 -1.23
N LYS A 119 5.64 6.38 -1.24
CA LYS A 119 4.31 6.14 -1.80
C LYS A 119 4.35 5.77 -3.28
N LEU A 120 5.25 6.35 -4.08
CA LEU A 120 5.32 6.04 -5.51
C LEU A 120 5.79 4.59 -5.78
N GLU A 121 6.68 4.05 -4.96
CA GLU A 121 7.33 2.77 -5.23
C GLU A 121 6.69 1.59 -4.48
N THR A 122 6.23 1.82 -3.24
CA THR A 122 5.86 0.74 -2.30
C THR A 122 4.50 0.92 -1.62
N ALA A 123 3.73 1.95 -1.99
CA ALA A 123 2.40 2.21 -1.43
C ALA A 123 1.47 0.98 -1.34
N PRO A 124 1.32 0.16 -2.40
CA PRO A 124 0.39 -0.97 -2.36
C PRO A 124 0.75 -2.01 -1.29
N PHE A 125 2.01 -2.02 -0.85
CA PHE A 125 2.56 -3.01 0.07
C PHE A 125 2.79 -2.46 1.47
N THR A 126 2.40 -1.20 1.71
CA THR A 126 2.53 -0.55 3.01
C THR A 126 1.24 -0.80 3.81
N LYS A 127 1.40 -1.37 4.99
CA LYS A 127 0.31 -1.67 5.93
C LYS A 127 0.01 -0.49 6.85
N ARG A 128 1.04 0.25 7.27
CA ARG A 128 0.91 1.39 8.18
C ARG A 128 2.00 2.41 7.94
N ILE A 129 1.63 3.69 8.04
CA ILE A 129 2.56 4.79 8.16
C ILE A 129 2.31 5.48 9.49
N LEU A 130 3.33 5.57 10.33
CA LEU A 130 3.31 6.29 11.60
C LEU A 130 4.25 7.49 11.50
N LEU A 131 3.65 8.67 11.60
CA LEU A 131 4.35 9.94 11.61
C LEU A 131 4.62 10.35 13.06
N SER A 132 5.78 10.92 13.32
CA SER A 132 6.20 11.29 14.66
C SER A 132 7.04 12.56 14.65
N VAL A 133 6.73 13.48 15.56
CA VAL A 133 7.47 14.72 15.76
C VAL A 133 7.89 14.81 17.21
N THR A 134 9.19 14.90 17.45
CA THR A 134 9.74 15.25 18.76
C THR A 134 9.93 16.76 18.81
N THR A 135 9.12 17.43 19.61
CA THR A 135 9.14 18.90 19.81
C THR A 135 10.43 19.36 20.49
N ARG A 136 10.69 20.67 20.47
CA ARG A 136 11.84 21.27 21.17
C ARG A 136 11.83 21.04 22.69
N LEU A 137 10.63 20.86 23.24
CA LEU A 137 10.39 20.57 24.66
C LEU A 137 10.60 19.08 24.99
N GLY A 138 10.80 18.23 23.99
CA GLY A 138 10.97 16.78 24.13
C GLY A 138 9.67 15.99 24.13
N SER A 139 8.51 16.64 23.97
CA SER A 139 7.22 15.96 23.78
C SER A 139 7.17 15.27 22.42
N LEU A 140 6.65 14.05 22.38
CA LEU A 140 6.42 13.28 21.15
C LEU A 140 4.95 13.39 20.75
N VAL A 141 4.71 13.88 19.54
CA VAL A 141 3.39 13.87 18.89
C VAL A 141 3.43 12.82 17.80
N THR A 142 2.41 11.97 17.70
CA THR A 142 2.33 10.91 16.69
C THR A 142 0.99 10.93 15.97
N ALA A 143 1.01 10.69 14.66
CA ALA A 143 -0.19 10.48 13.87
C ALA A 143 -0.04 9.19 13.07
N GLN A 144 -1.05 8.32 13.15
CA GLN A 144 -1.12 7.12 12.33
C GLN A 144 -2.00 7.42 11.13
N LEU A 145 -1.50 7.08 9.95
CA LEU A 145 -2.27 7.22 8.72
C LEU A 145 -2.86 5.86 8.36
N PRO A 146 -4.16 5.82 7.99
CA PRO A 146 -4.71 4.63 7.39
C PRO A 146 -4.05 4.44 6.02
N VAL A 147 -3.38 3.32 5.84
CA VAL A 147 -3.03 2.83 4.51
C VAL A 147 -4.05 1.75 4.20
N GLY A 148 -4.90 1.97 3.21
CA GLY A 148 -6.03 1.11 2.90
C GLY A 148 -5.63 -0.23 2.29
N GLY A 149 -4.69 -1.00 2.85
CA GLY A 149 -4.24 -2.25 2.23
C GLY A 149 -3.83 -2.09 0.75
N LEU A 150 -4.03 -3.13 -0.05
CA LEU A 150 -3.90 -3.02 -1.51
C LEU A 150 -5.01 -2.17 -2.17
N ASP A 151 -6.06 -1.73 -1.44
CA ASP A 151 -6.97 -0.71 -1.96
C ASP A 151 -6.17 0.59 -2.12
N CYS A 152 -6.19 1.15 -3.33
CA CYS A 152 -5.30 2.20 -3.76
C CYS A 152 -5.27 3.38 -2.75
N ILE A 153 -4.07 3.78 -2.32
CA ILE A 153 -3.87 5.06 -1.63
C ILE A 153 -4.23 6.17 -2.61
N ASP A 154 -5.32 6.91 -2.37
CA ASP A 154 -5.75 8.02 -3.22
C ASP A 154 -4.73 9.17 -3.09
N GLU A 155 -4.57 10.02 -4.11
CA GLU A 155 -3.73 11.22 -4.05
C GLU A 155 -4.10 12.10 -2.84
N ARG A 156 -5.38 12.10 -2.45
CA ARG A 156 -5.92 12.79 -1.27
C ARG A 156 -5.23 12.43 0.05
N ASP A 157 -4.65 11.24 0.16
CA ASP A 157 -3.96 10.83 1.38
C ASP A 157 -2.63 11.58 1.57
N LEU A 158 -2.00 12.12 0.51
CA LEU A 158 -0.79 12.96 0.62
C LEU A 158 -1.10 14.37 1.11
N ASP A 159 -2.18 14.98 0.61
CA ASP A 159 -2.60 16.29 1.07
C ASP A 159 -3.00 16.22 2.56
N ASN A 160 -3.73 15.17 2.95
CA ASN A 160 -4.03 14.90 4.35
C ASN A 160 -2.76 14.69 5.21
N MET A 161 -1.74 14.03 4.66
CA MET A 161 -0.44 13.85 5.35
C MET A 161 0.28 15.16 5.56
N HIS A 162 0.30 16.02 4.55
CA HIS A 162 0.89 17.35 4.62
C HIS A 162 0.19 18.18 5.71
N ASP A 163 -1.14 18.21 5.70
CA ASP A 163 -1.95 18.93 6.68
C ASP A 163 -1.71 18.41 8.11
N VAL A 164 -1.70 17.09 8.30
CA VAL A 164 -1.39 16.47 9.61
C VAL A 164 0.00 16.85 10.10
N PHE A 165 1.01 16.82 9.23
CA PHE A 165 2.36 17.21 9.59
C PHE A 165 2.50 18.70 9.88
N GLU A 166 1.82 19.56 9.10
CA GLU A 166 1.78 20.99 9.36
C GLU A 166 1.09 21.30 10.68
N GLU A 167 -0.03 20.67 10.99
CA GLU A 167 -0.70 20.80 12.30
C GLU A 167 0.22 20.34 13.44
N MET A 168 0.86 19.19 13.30
CA MET A 168 1.81 18.67 14.30
C MET A 168 3.03 19.59 14.48
N ALA A 169 3.50 20.23 13.40
CA ALA A 169 4.61 21.19 13.44
C ALA A 169 4.17 22.57 13.98
N GLN A 170 2.93 22.99 13.76
CA GLN A 170 2.37 24.23 14.31
C GLN A 170 2.15 24.13 15.83
N LEU A 171 1.83 22.94 16.35
CA LEU A 171 1.83 22.65 17.78
C LEU A 171 3.23 22.80 18.45
N ASP A 172 4.32 22.89 17.67
CA ASP A 172 5.69 23.22 18.17
C ASP A 172 5.94 24.75 18.26
N LEU A 173 5.07 25.58 17.67
CA LEU A 173 5.24 27.05 17.61
C LEU A 173 4.37 27.84 18.60
N ALA A 174 3.34 27.22 19.18
CA ALA A 174 2.41 27.82 20.15
C ALA A 174 2.80 27.50 21.60
#